data_AF-G7JLM0-F1
#
_entry.id   AF-G7JLM0-F1
#
_cell.length_a   1.000
_cell.length_b   1.000
_cell.length_c   1.000
_cell.angle_alpha   90.00
_cell.angle_beta   90.00
_cell.angle_gamma   90.00
#
_symmetry.space_group_name_H-M   'P 1'
#
loop_
_entity.id
_entity.type
_entity.pdbx_description
1 polymer ?
#
loop_
_entity_poly.entity_id
_entity_poly.type
_entity_poly.pdbx_seq_one_letter_code
_entity_poly.pdbx_strand_id
1 'polypeptide(L)'
;MTGWSLWHKLSDHAQEELHLYSSAAVAFGSFRIWSRAHIQIPVPFPPSAGDFTILAGDWFKLGHRRLRRVLENGHNLPFPDCLLINGRGWNGNTFTVNQGKTYGFRISNVGLAASINFIIQGHSLKLVEVEGSHTLQNTYSSLDIHIGQSYSVLVTANQSVKDYYAVVSTLFTRVSGPAPLGPTLDFTSSVFQARTIRWNLTASGPRPNPQ
;
A
#
# COMPACT_ATOMS: atom_id res chain seq x y z
N MET A 1 -4.15 19.25 -16.96
CA MET A 1 -2.98 18.67 -16.30
C MET A 1 -2.90 19.30 -14.93
N THR A 2 -3.28 18.59 -13.88
CA THR A 2 -3.30 19.15 -12.53
C THR A 2 -2.69 18.12 -11.59
N GLY A 3 -1.59 18.54 -10.97
CA GLY A 3 -0.77 17.75 -10.07
C GLY A 3 -1.22 17.95 -8.64
N TRP A 4 -1.08 16.86 -7.90
CA TRP A 4 -1.43 16.75 -6.50
C TRP A 4 -0.32 17.36 -5.64
N SER A 5 -0.67 18.22 -4.68
CA SER A 5 0.28 18.86 -3.77
C SER A 5 -0.32 18.95 -2.36
N LEU A 6 0.45 19.40 -1.36
CA LEU A 6 0.76 18.60 -0.17
C LEU A 6 1.80 19.31 0.73
N TRP A 7 1.39 20.18 1.67
CA TRP A 7 2.30 21.03 2.46
C TRP A 7 2.38 20.63 3.95
N HIS A 8 3.60 20.54 4.51
CA HIS A 8 3.97 21.09 5.83
C HIS A 8 5.51 21.17 5.97
N LYS A 9 5.97 22.12 6.78
CA LYS A 9 7.32 22.68 6.88
C LYS A 9 8.24 21.79 7.72
N LEU A 10 9.42 21.44 7.23
CA LEU A 10 10.53 20.93 8.04
C LEU A 10 11.84 21.62 7.62
N SER A 11 12.62 21.98 8.65
CA SER A 11 13.91 22.67 8.63
C SER A 11 14.81 22.23 7.48
N ASP A 12 15.25 23.23 6.72
CA ASP A 12 16.28 23.15 5.68
C ASP A 12 17.47 22.34 6.21
N HIS A 13 17.88 21.28 5.50
CA HIS A 13 19.27 20.75 5.43
C HIS A 13 19.42 19.39 4.72
N ALA A 14 18.38 18.78 4.14
CA ALA A 14 18.52 17.46 3.52
C ALA A 14 17.97 17.39 2.08
N GLN A 15 18.63 18.09 1.16
CA GLN A 15 18.57 17.76 -0.27
C GLN A 15 20.00 17.58 -0.76
N GLU A 16 20.44 16.34 -0.98
CA GLU A 16 21.15 15.87 -2.19
C GLU A 16 21.62 14.41 -2.05
N GLU A 17 21.71 13.76 -3.21
CA GLU A 17 22.26 12.42 -3.54
C GLU A 17 21.37 11.16 -3.42
N LEU A 18 21.13 10.58 -4.60
CA LEU A 18 20.57 9.25 -4.89
C LEU A 18 21.69 8.20 -4.80
N HIS A 19 21.44 6.98 -4.26
CA HIS A 19 21.94 5.67 -4.73
C HIS A 19 21.47 4.53 -3.79
N LEU A 20 21.31 3.32 -4.36
CA LEU A 20 20.77 2.08 -3.77
C LEU A 20 21.26 1.74 -2.35
N TYR A 21 20.39 1.28 -1.44
CA TYR A 21 20.80 0.58 -0.22
C TYR A 21 19.89 -0.61 0.12
N SER A 22 20.18 -1.50 1.10
CA SER A 22 19.35 -2.67 1.51
C SER A 22 18.48 -2.50 2.79
N SER A 23 17.23 -3.04 2.79
CA SER A 23 16.04 -2.92 3.68
C SER A 23 16.12 -2.78 5.23
N ALA A 24 17.23 -2.32 5.80
CA ALA A 24 17.14 -1.34 6.88
C ALA A 24 17.94 -0.05 6.53
N ALA A 25 18.11 0.10 5.22
CA ALA A 25 18.53 1.22 4.41
C ALA A 25 17.95 0.95 3.00
N VAL A 26 16.71 1.24 2.63
CA VAL A 26 16.28 1.50 1.22
C VAL A 26 16.49 0.46 0.06
N ALA A 27 16.29 -0.88 0.20
CA ALA A 27 16.00 -1.73 -0.99
C ALA A 27 14.76 -2.56 -0.75
N PHE A 28 13.66 -1.98 -1.18
CA PHE A 28 12.42 -2.67 -1.43
C PHE A 28 12.04 -2.32 -2.86
N GLY A 29 11.54 -3.30 -3.61
CA GLY A 29 11.13 -3.13 -4.99
C GLY A 29 9.88 -3.93 -5.24
N SER A 30 9.01 -3.44 -6.10
CA SER A 30 7.85 -4.22 -6.50
C SER A 30 8.25 -5.23 -7.56
N PHE A 31 8.06 -6.51 -7.28
CA PHE A 31 8.05 -7.53 -8.31
C PHE A 31 6.61 -7.86 -8.67
N ARG A 32 6.29 -7.83 -9.98
CA ARG A 32 4.94 -8.11 -10.49
C ARG A 32 5.00 -9.23 -11.51
N ILE A 33 4.20 -10.25 -11.27
CA ILE A 33 3.99 -11.34 -12.21
C ILE A 33 2.72 -11.03 -12.98
N TRP A 34 2.83 -10.90 -14.30
CA TRP A 34 1.68 -10.76 -15.18
C TRP A 34 1.22 -12.14 -15.65
N SER A 35 -0.09 -12.31 -15.82
CA SER A 35 -0.60 -13.45 -16.58
C SER A 35 -0.12 -13.35 -18.03
N ARG A 36 0.28 -14.49 -18.61
CA ARG A 36 0.75 -14.53 -20.00
C ARG A 36 -0.42 -14.20 -20.94
N ALA A 37 -0.25 -13.23 -21.83
CA ALA A 37 -1.30 -12.81 -22.77
C ALA A 37 -1.88 -13.96 -23.64
N HIS A 38 -1.08 -14.99 -23.91
CA HIS A 38 -1.49 -16.18 -24.69
C HIS A 38 -2.29 -17.21 -23.88
N ILE A 39 -2.29 -17.11 -22.55
CA ILE A 39 -3.15 -17.89 -21.65
C ILE A 39 -3.97 -16.83 -20.91
N GLN A 40 -5.00 -16.29 -21.57
CA GLN A 40 -5.97 -15.40 -20.93
C GLN A 40 -6.67 -16.18 -19.82
N ILE A 41 -6.06 -16.20 -18.63
CA ILE A 41 -6.74 -16.52 -17.39
C ILE A 41 -7.77 -15.39 -17.26
N PRO A 42 -9.07 -15.67 -17.40
CA PRO A 42 -10.09 -14.64 -17.26
C PRO A 42 -10.00 -14.16 -15.81
N VAL A 43 -9.41 -12.98 -15.62
CA VAL A 43 -9.46 -12.32 -14.33
C VAL A 43 -10.94 -12.06 -14.01
N PRO A 44 -11.41 -12.33 -12.79
CA PRO A 44 -12.83 -12.23 -12.46
C PRO A 44 -13.34 -10.78 -12.41
N PHE A 45 -12.57 -9.82 -12.90
CA PHE A 45 -12.83 -8.40 -12.87
C PHE A 45 -12.45 -7.75 -14.21
N PRO A 46 -13.10 -6.64 -14.60
CA PRO A 46 -12.79 -5.95 -15.85
C PRO A 46 -11.36 -5.39 -15.85
N PRO A 47 -10.74 -5.22 -17.02
CA PRO A 47 -9.41 -4.60 -17.14
C PRO A 47 -9.38 -3.21 -16.49
N SER A 48 -8.32 -2.93 -15.73
CA SER A 48 -8.05 -1.58 -15.24
C SER A 48 -7.52 -0.70 -16.39
N ALA A 49 -7.79 0.60 -16.32
CA ALA A 49 -7.27 1.60 -17.24
C ALA A 49 -5.78 1.91 -17.01
N GLY A 50 -5.24 1.47 -15.89
CA GLY A 50 -3.85 1.61 -15.48
C GLY A 50 -3.64 1.07 -14.08
N ASP A 51 -2.39 0.81 -13.73
CA ASP A 51 -2.02 0.26 -12.43
C ASP A 51 -0.94 1.09 -11.75
N PHE A 52 -1.04 1.21 -10.43
CA PHE A 52 -0.08 1.90 -9.57
C PHE A 52 0.48 0.95 -8.52
N THR A 53 1.77 1.09 -8.26
CA THR A 53 2.46 0.40 -7.18
C THR A 53 2.64 1.35 -6.00
N ILE A 54 2.28 0.86 -4.81
CA ILE A 54 2.45 1.55 -3.54
C ILE A 54 3.27 0.64 -2.63
N LEU A 55 4.53 1.02 -2.40
CA LEU A 55 5.39 0.39 -1.40
C LEU A 55 5.40 1.30 -0.18
N ALA A 56 4.68 0.91 0.85
CA ALA A 56 4.53 1.72 2.05
C ALA A 56 5.19 1.02 3.24
N GLY A 57 5.90 1.78 4.06
CA GLY A 57 6.64 1.21 5.19
C GLY A 57 7.09 2.28 6.16
N ASP A 58 7.40 1.83 7.37
CA ASP A 58 7.97 2.66 8.42
C ASP A 58 9.46 2.93 8.18
N TRP A 59 9.92 4.06 8.69
CA TRP A 59 11.29 4.53 8.53
C TRP A 59 11.90 4.91 9.86
N PHE A 60 13.18 4.59 10.01
CA PHE A 60 13.97 4.84 11.19
C PHE A 60 15.16 5.73 10.83
N LYS A 61 15.43 6.75 11.64
CA LYS A 61 16.68 7.52 11.58
C LYS A 61 17.88 6.68 12.03
N LEU A 62 17.63 5.70 12.91
CA LEU A 62 18.66 4.76 13.34
C LEU A 62 19.03 3.84 12.18
N GLY A 63 20.33 3.81 11.85
CA GLY A 63 20.83 2.91 10.81
C GLY A 63 20.64 1.43 11.17
N HIS A 64 20.50 0.58 10.15
CA HIS A 64 20.20 -0.84 10.30
C HIS A 64 21.07 -1.61 11.30
N ARG A 65 22.37 -1.29 11.41
CA ARG A 65 23.29 -1.99 12.32
C ARG A 65 22.92 -1.75 13.77
N ARG A 66 22.44 -0.55 14.08
CA ARG A 66 21.97 -0.21 15.42
C ARG A 66 20.64 -0.89 15.72
N LEU A 67 19.69 -0.86 14.78
CA LEU A 67 18.41 -1.57 14.94
C LEU A 67 18.61 -3.08 15.13
N ARG A 68 19.51 -3.69 14.35
CA ARG A 68 19.90 -5.09 14.53
C ARG A 68 20.45 -5.35 15.93
N ARG A 69 21.38 -4.52 16.41
CA ARG A 69 21.96 -4.67 17.75
C ARG A 69 20.92 -4.55 18.86
N VAL A 70 19.92 -3.68 18.69
CA VAL A 70 18.78 -3.56 19.65
C VAL A 70 18.05 -4.90 19.76
N LEU A 71 17.75 -5.53 18.62
CA LEU A 71 17.12 -6.87 18.59
C LEU A 71 18.02 -7.96 19.15
N GLU A 72 19.31 -7.98 18.79
CA GLU A 72 20.30 -8.95 19.30
C GLU A 72 20.48 -8.85 20.81
N ASN A 73 20.32 -7.65 21.39
CA ASN A 73 20.34 -7.42 22.83
C ASN A 73 19.02 -7.78 23.53
N GLY A 74 18.03 -8.32 22.81
CA GLY A 74 16.74 -8.71 23.37
C GLY A 74 15.76 -7.57 23.62
N HIS A 75 16.02 -6.37 23.08
CA HIS A 75 15.09 -5.25 23.17
C HIS A 75 14.18 -5.18 21.95
N ASN A 76 12.95 -4.68 22.17
CA ASN A 76 12.03 -4.36 21.08
C ASN A 76 12.58 -3.22 20.21
N LEU A 77 12.22 -3.22 18.92
CA LEU A 77 12.50 -2.09 18.05
C LEU A 77 11.88 -0.81 18.63
N PRO A 78 12.55 0.34 18.49
CA PRO A 78 11.96 1.62 18.86
C PRO A 78 10.73 1.91 17.99
N PHE A 79 9.98 2.94 18.34
CA PHE A 79 8.95 3.45 17.43
C PHE A 79 9.62 4.05 16.18
N PRO A 80 9.02 3.85 14.99
CA PRO A 80 9.53 4.47 13.78
C PRO A 80 9.36 5.99 13.79
N ASP A 81 10.27 6.68 13.11
CA ASP A 81 10.29 8.14 13.01
C ASP A 81 9.21 8.68 12.06
N CYS A 82 8.96 7.97 10.95
CA CYS A 82 7.93 8.35 9.97
C CYS A 82 7.48 7.16 9.11
N LEU A 83 6.50 7.41 8.25
CA LEU A 83 6.08 6.50 7.19
C LEU A 83 6.49 7.06 5.84
N LEU A 84 6.92 6.17 4.95
CA LEU A 84 7.26 6.49 3.58
C LEU A 84 6.33 5.74 2.62
N ILE A 85 6.01 6.37 1.50
CA ILE A 85 5.35 5.76 0.36
C ILE A 85 6.31 5.85 -0.82
N ASN A 86 6.63 4.73 -1.46
CA ASN A 86 7.59 4.61 -2.55
C ASN A 86 8.93 5.32 -2.23
N GLY A 87 9.41 5.18 -0.99
CA GLY A 87 10.66 5.80 -0.52
C GLY A 87 10.60 7.31 -0.34
N ARG A 88 9.43 7.93 -0.50
CA ARG A 88 9.23 9.37 -0.33
C ARG A 88 8.36 9.64 0.89
N GLY A 89 8.67 10.72 1.59
CA GLY A 89 7.85 11.22 2.67
C GLY A 89 6.58 11.89 2.17
N TRP A 90 6.06 12.78 3.01
CA TRP A 90 4.88 13.59 2.75
C TRP A 90 4.87 14.18 1.32
N ASN A 91 3.84 13.86 0.53
CA ASN A 91 3.58 14.37 -0.84
C ASN A 91 4.65 14.16 -1.88
N GLY A 92 5.54 13.21 -1.65
CA GLY A 92 6.41 12.78 -2.73
C GLY A 92 5.67 12.00 -3.83
N ASN A 93 4.41 11.61 -3.63
CA ASN A 93 3.69 10.73 -4.56
C ASN A 93 2.42 11.38 -5.10
N THR A 94 2.19 11.18 -6.39
CA THR A 94 1.03 11.67 -7.12
C THR A 94 0.58 10.60 -8.10
N PHE A 95 -0.71 10.27 -8.07
CA PHE A 95 -1.32 9.30 -8.98
C PHE A 95 -2.35 10.01 -9.84
N THR A 96 -2.13 10.05 -11.16
CA THR A 96 -3.04 10.73 -12.09
C THR A 96 -4.06 9.74 -12.63
N VAL A 97 -5.34 10.05 -12.47
CA VAL A 97 -6.46 9.20 -12.88
C VAL A 97 -7.47 9.99 -13.70
N ASN A 98 -8.14 9.31 -14.62
CA ASN A 98 -9.22 9.87 -15.43
C ASN A 98 -10.56 9.51 -14.80
N GLN A 99 -11.48 10.48 -14.75
CA GLN A 99 -12.82 10.28 -14.20
C GLN A 99 -13.55 9.14 -14.92
N GLY A 100 -14.29 8.34 -14.16
CA GLY A 100 -15.08 7.19 -14.65
C GLY A 100 -14.26 5.95 -15.00
N LYS A 101 -12.93 6.00 -14.89
CA LYS A 101 -12.06 4.85 -15.12
C LYS A 101 -11.70 4.14 -13.82
N THR A 102 -11.43 2.84 -13.93
CA THR A 102 -11.01 1.98 -12.82
C THR A 102 -9.52 1.74 -12.90
N TYR A 103 -8.81 1.90 -11.78
CA TYR A 103 -7.37 1.73 -11.66
C TYR A 103 -7.03 0.63 -10.66
N GLY A 104 -5.97 -0.13 -10.94
CA GLY A 104 -5.42 -1.10 -10.01
C GLY A 104 -4.40 -0.46 -9.10
N PHE A 105 -4.49 -0.69 -7.80
CA PHE A 105 -3.47 -0.28 -6.82
C PHE A 105 -2.93 -1.52 -6.15
N ARG A 106 -1.62 -1.77 -6.33
CA ARG A 106 -0.90 -2.83 -5.66
C ARG A 106 -0.15 -2.24 -4.49
N ILE A 107 -0.64 -2.52 -3.29
CA ILE A 107 -0.13 -1.95 -2.05
C ILE A 107 0.62 -3.04 -1.28
N SER A 108 1.88 -2.79 -0.95
CA SER A 108 2.72 -3.70 -0.18
C SER A 108 3.26 -3.00 1.05
N ASN A 109 3.11 -3.63 2.21
CA ASN A 109 3.77 -3.17 3.43
C ASN A 109 5.21 -3.70 3.46
N VAL A 110 6.17 -2.81 3.24
CA VAL A 110 7.62 -3.06 3.20
C VAL A 110 8.33 -2.59 4.47
N GLY A 111 7.56 -2.29 5.52
CA GLY A 111 8.06 -1.87 6.81
C GLY A 111 8.69 -3.00 7.65
N LEU A 112 9.16 -2.65 8.84
CA LEU A 112 9.81 -3.53 9.81
C LEU A 112 9.02 -3.70 11.11
N ALA A 113 8.23 -2.71 11.53
CA ALA A 113 7.55 -2.76 12.83
C ALA A 113 6.06 -2.41 12.80
N ALA A 114 5.59 -1.59 11.86
CA ALA A 114 4.20 -1.11 11.87
C ALA A 114 3.30 -1.77 10.80
N SER A 115 2.11 -2.20 11.21
CA SER A 115 0.98 -2.43 10.29
C SER A 115 0.44 -1.09 9.79
N ILE A 116 0.16 -1.02 8.50
CA ILE A 116 -0.33 0.20 7.85
C ILE A 116 -1.82 0.09 7.52
N ASN A 117 -2.51 1.22 7.54
CA ASN A 117 -3.86 1.36 7.01
C ASN A 117 -3.84 2.28 5.78
N PHE A 118 -4.46 1.84 4.69
CA PHE A 118 -4.54 2.58 3.43
C PHE A 118 -5.97 3.04 3.14
N ILE A 119 -6.12 4.33 2.81
CA ILE A 119 -7.39 4.98 2.48
C ILE A 119 -7.19 5.87 1.25
N ILE A 120 -8.20 5.92 0.38
CA ILE A 120 -8.32 6.99 -0.63
C ILE A 120 -9.60 7.77 -0.30
N GLN A 121 -9.47 9.07 -0.06
CA GLN A 121 -10.57 9.91 0.36
C GLN A 121 -11.72 9.84 -0.65
N GLY A 122 -12.93 9.51 -0.16
CA GLY A 122 -14.14 9.44 -0.98
C GLY A 122 -14.18 8.29 -1.98
N HIS A 123 -13.26 7.32 -1.91
CA HIS A 123 -13.20 6.19 -2.83
C HIS A 123 -13.18 4.86 -2.09
N SER A 124 -13.98 3.91 -2.56
CA SER A 124 -13.97 2.54 -2.04
C SER A 124 -12.91 1.69 -2.74
N LEU A 125 -12.34 0.75 -1.99
CA LEU A 125 -11.27 -0.15 -2.40
C LEU A 125 -11.87 -1.55 -2.63
N LYS A 126 -11.94 -2.02 -3.87
CA LYS A 126 -12.37 -3.38 -4.18
C LYS A 126 -11.17 -4.32 -4.16
N LEU A 127 -11.06 -5.18 -3.16
CA LEU A 127 -9.99 -6.17 -3.05
C LEU A 127 -10.15 -7.27 -4.11
N VAL A 128 -9.09 -7.52 -4.88
CA VAL A 128 -9.10 -8.53 -5.95
C VAL A 128 -7.99 -9.57 -5.82
N GLU A 129 -6.92 -9.25 -5.11
CA GLU A 129 -5.77 -10.13 -4.90
C GLU A 129 -5.15 -9.90 -3.53
N VAL A 130 -4.72 -10.97 -2.89
CA VAL A 130 -3.92 -10.96 -1.68
C VAL A 130 -2.74 -11.91 -1.89
N GLU A 131 -1.53 -11.39 -1.76
CA GLU A 131 -0.27 -12.15 -1.81
C GLU A 131 -0.13 -13.00 -3.08
N GLY A 132 -0.58 -12.46 -4.22
CA GLY A 132 -0.54 -13.16 -5.52
C GLY A 132 -1.71 -14.13 -5.77
N SER A 133 -2.62 -14.29 -4.81
CA SER A 133 -3.80 -15.15 -4.94
C SER A 133 -5.08 -14.33 -5.11
N HIS A 134 -5.93 -14.73 -6.07
CA HIS A 134 -7.21 -14.08 -6.29
C HIS A 134 -8.18 -14.30 -5.13
N THR A 135 -8.86 -13.23 -4.73
CA THR A 135 -9.84 -13.26 -3.63
C THR A 135 -11.27 -13.15 -4.15
N LEU A 136 -12.23 -13.53 -3.30
CA LEU A 136 -13.61 -13.09 -3.46
C LEU A 136 -13.65 -11.58 -3.32
N GLN A 137 -14.29 -10.90 -4.27
CA GLN A 137 -14.22 -9.46 -4.42
C GLN A 137 -15.06 -8.74 -3.38
N ASN A 138 -14.42 -8.39 -2.27
CA ASN A 138 -15.01 -7.55 -1.23
C ASN A 138 -14.61 -6.09 -1.42
N THR A 139 -15.44 -5.18 -0.93
CA THR A 139 -15.18 -3.74 -1.00
C THR A 139 -15.00 -3.18 0.40
N TYR A 140 -13.96 -2.36 0.59
CA TYR A 140 -13.60 -1.74 1.86
C TYR A 140 -13.44 -0.23 1.71
N SER A 141 -13.68 0.52 2.77
CA SER A 141 -13.39 1.97 2.84
C SER A 141 -11.95 2.27 3.23
N SER A 142 -11.34 1.36 3.99
CA SER A 142 -9.95 1.40 4.45
C SER A 142 -9.41 -0.01 4.49
N LEU A 143 -8.11 -0.18 4.31
CA LEU A 143 -7.48 -1.50 4.23
C LEU A 143 -6.31 -1.58 5.19
N ASP A 144 -6.37 -2.50 6.15
CA ASP A 144 -5.25 -2.81 7.05
C ASP A 144 -4.32 -3.83 6.39
N ILE A 145 -3.03 -3.52 6.33
CA ILE A 145 -2.00 -4.30 5.65
C ILE A 145 -0.84 -4.52 6.61
N HIS A 146 -0.62 -5.78 6.99
CA HIS A 146 0.44 -6.15 7.91
C HIS A 146 1.78 -6.28 7.19
N ILE A 147 2.87 -6.25 7.95
CA ILE A 147 4.24 -6.31 7.43
C ILE A 147 4.42 -7.53 6.52
N GLY A 148 5.01 -7.31 5.34
CA GLY A 148 5.25 -8.34 4.33
C GLY A 148 4.05 -8.66 3.44
N GLN A 149 2.85 -8.20 3.78
CA GLN A 149 1.66 -8.46 2.97
C GLN A 149 1.60 -7.54 1.75
N SER A 150 0.99 -8.05 0.68
CA SER A 150 0.78 -7.32 -0.58
C SER A 150 -0.62 -7.54 -1.11
N TYR A 151 -1.41 -6.48 -1.23
CA TYR A 151 -2.80 -6.54 -1.67
C TYR A 151 -2.95 -5.79 -3.00
N SER A 152 -3.82 -6.29 -3.87
CA SER A 152 -4.23 -5.56 -5.08
C SER A 152 -5.70 -5.18 -4.97
N VAL A 153 -5.98 -3.89 -5.11
CA VAL A 153 -7.35 -3.33 -5.07
C VAL A 153 -7.67 -2.59 -6.37
N LEU A 154 -8.94 -2.62 -6.76
CA LEU A 154 -9.47 -1.80 -7.84
C LEU A 154 -10.19 -0.58 -7.25
N VAL A 155 -9.93 0.57 -7.84
CA VAL A 155 -10.52 1.85 -7.42
C VAL A 155 -11.10 2.55 -8.64
N THR A 156 -12.39 2.83 -8.59
CA THR A 156 -13.09 3.56 -9.65
C THR A 156 -13.10 5.04 -9.34
N ALA A 157 -12.58 5.88 -10.23
CA ALA A 157 -12.57 7.34 -10.11
C ALA A 157 -13.97 7.92 -10.37
N ASN A 158 -14.93 7.60 -9.50
CA ASN A 158 -16.36 7.94 -9.66
C ASN A 158 -16.75 9.30 -9.05
N GLN A 159 -15.83 9.95 -8.34
CA GLN A 159 -16.08 11.23 -7.70
C GLN A 159 -15.93 12.41 -8.68
N SER A 160 -16.32 13.62 -8.26
CA SER A 160 -16.12 14.86 -9.03
C SER A 160 -14.64 15.11 -9.36
N VAL A 161 -14.34 15.80 -10.47
CA VAL A 161 -12.95 16.10 -10.85
C VAL A 161 -12.30 17.08 -9.87
N LYS A 162 -11.50 16.56 -8.94
CA LYS A 162 -10.69 17.29 -7.97
C LYS A 162 -9.64 16.37 -7.35
N ASP A 163 -8.84 16.93 -6.47
CA ASP A 163 -7.85 16.20 -5.68
C ASP A 163 -8.51 15.62 -4.38
N TYR A 164 -8.31 14.31 -4.17
CA TYR A 164 -8.61 13.40 -3.05
C TYR A 164 -7.38 12.71 -2.40
N TYR A 165 -7.15 12.89 -1.10
CA TYR A 165 -5.95 12.33 -0.47
C TYR A 165 -5.90 10.79 -0.46
N ALA A 166 -4.77 10.23 -0.90
CA ALA A 166 -4.39 8.84 -0.61
C ALA A 166 -3.52 8.84 0.65
N VAL A 167 -4.01 8.23 1.72
CA VAL A 167 -3.41 8.29 3.06
C VAL A 167 -2.94 6.90 3.46
N VAL A 168 -1.70 6.81 3.91
CA VAL A 168 -1.18 5.67 4.66
C VAL A 168 -0.96 6.13 6.10
N SER A 169 -1.52 5.39 7.05
CA SER A 169 -1.39 5.67 8.48
C SER A 169 -1.01 4.41 9.25
N THR A 170 -0.52 4.57 10.47
CA THR A 170 -0.30 3.45 11.40
C THR A 170 -0.85 3.81 12.77
N LEU A 171 -1.09 2.80 13.60
CA LEU A 171 -1.46 2.98 15.02
C LEU A 171 -0.42 3.80 15.82
N PHE A 172 0.81 3.91 15.29
CA PHE A 172 1.95 4.55 15.95
C PHE A 172 2.24 5.95 15.44
N THR A 173 1.62 6.39 14.33
CA THR A 173 1.84 7.72 13.76
C THR A 173 0.55 8.54 13.83
N ARG A 174 0.53 9.53 14.74
CA ARG A 174 -0.53 10.54 14.75
C ARG A 174 -0.30 11.49 13.58
N VAL A 175 -1.11 11.38 12.53
CA VAL A 175 -1.14 12.40 11.46
C VAL A 175 -1.79 13.65 12.03
N SER A 176 -0.99 14.70 12.25
CA SER A 176 -1.49 16.04 12.56
C SER A 176 -1.92 16.71 11.25
N GLY A 177 -3.23 16.85 11.01
CA GLY A 177 -3.77 17.57 9.86
C GLY A 177 -5.23 17.23 9.53
N PRO A 178 -5.88 17.97 8.62
CA PRO A 178 -7.27 17.76 8.20
C PRO A 178 -7.48 16.54 7.29
N ALA A 179 -6.49 15.64 7.21
CA ALA A 179 -6.63 14.37 6.52
C ALA A 179 -7.70 13.51 7.23
N PRO A 180 -8.47 12.69 6.50
CA PRO A 180 -9.39 11.76 7.13
C PRO A 180 -8.62 10.94 8.16
N LEU A 181 -9.13 10.94 9.40
CA LEU A 181 -8.53 10.20 10.50
C LEU A 181 -8.31 8.75 10.04
N GLY A 182 -7.07 8.29 10.11
CA GLY A 182 -6.77 6.86 10.01
C GLY A 182 -7.53 6.10 11.11
N PRO A 183 -7.66 4.77 11.00
CA PRO A 183 -8.48 3.98 11.90
C PRO A 183 -8.12 4.27 13.36
N THR A 184 -9.17 4.60 14.12
CA THR A 184 -9.11 4.85 15.56
C THR A 184 -8.95 3.53 16.30
N LEU A 185 -7.71 3.07 16.54
CA LEU A 185 -7.38 1.97 17.46
C LEU A 185 -8.19 0.66 17.28
N ASP A 186 -8.84 0.46 16.14
CA ASP A 186 -9.87 -0.58 16.03
C ASP A 186 -9.25 -1.89 15.56
N PHE A 187 -8.60 -2.60 16.49
CA PHE A 187 -8.15 -3.98 16.26
C PHE A 187 -9.28 -4.86 15.74
N THR A 188 -10.52 -4.55 16.12
CA THR A 188 -11.71 -5.30 15.74
C THR A 188 -11.99 -5.17 14.24
N SER A 189 -11.78 -3.99 13.65
CA SER A 189 -11.92 -3.80 12.19
C SER A 189 -10.89 -4.62 11.41
N SER A 190 -9.64 -4.65 11.86
CA SER A 190 -8.59 -5.46 11.23
C SER A 190 -8.89 -6.97 11.31
N VAL A 191 -9.39 -7.45 12.46
CA VAL A 191 -9.81 -8.86 12.62
C VAL A 191 -11.01 -9.20 11.76
N PHE A 192 -12.01 -8.32 11.70
CA PHE A 192 -13.16 -8.51 10.82
C PHE A 192 -12.75 -8.51 9.35
N GLN A 193 -11.87 -7.60 8.93
CA GLN A 193 -11.30 -7.60 7.59
C GLN A 193 -10.65 -8.96 7.29
N ALA A 194 -9.75 -9.44 8.15
CA ALA A 194 -9.08 -10.73 7.97
C ALA A 194 -10.07 -11.90 7.82
N ARG A 195 -11.19 -11.88 8.55
CA ARG A 195 -12.25 -12.90 8.46
C ARG A 195 -13.05 -12.85 7.16
N THR A 196 -13.14 -11.68 6.53
CA THR A 196 -13.88 -11.48 5.28
C THR A 196 -13.05 -11.84 4.04
N ILE A 197 -11.72 -11.77 4.12
CA ILE A 197 -10.85 -12.15 3.01
C ILE A 197 -10.90 -13.66 2.81
N ARG A 198 -11.36 -14.08 1.62
CA ARG A 198 -11.45 -15.48 1.22
C ARG A 198 -10.87 -15.65 -0.17
N TRP A 199 -10.11 -16.70 -0.38
CA TRP A 199 -9.57 -17.02 -1.70
C TRP A 199 -10.66 -17.50 -2.64
N ASN A 200 -10.59 -17.07 -3.90
CA ASN A 200 -11.43 -17.59 -4.95
C ASN A 200 -10.78 -18.84 -5.54
N LEU A 201 -11.13 -20.01 -5.00
CA LEU A 201 -10.57 -21.30 -5.42
C LEU A 201 -10.87 -21.67 -6.89
N THR A 202 -11.88 -21.04 -7.52
CA THR A 202 -12.20 -21.28 -8.94
C THR A 202 -11.31 -20.50 -9.90
N ALA A 203 -10.67 -19.42 -9.43
CA ALA A 203 -9.83 -18.57 -10.27
C ALA A 203 -8.41 -19.14 -10.48
N SER A 204 -7.96 -20.03 -9.60
CA SER A 204 -6.58 -20.54 -9.55
C SER A 204 -6.46 -22.07 -9.72
N GLY A 205 -7.54 -22.75 -10.12
CA GLY A 205 -7.54 -24.22 -10.31
C GLY A 205 -6.72 -24.68 -11.54
N PRO A 206 -6.13 -25.90 -11.50
CA PRO A 206 -5.49 -26.51 -12.66
C PRO A 206 -6.48 -26.57 -13.84
N ARG A 207 -6.11 -25.97 -14.98
CA ARG A 207 -6.94 -26.05 -16.18
C ARG A 207 -6.49 -27.22 -17.07
N PRO A 208 -7.43 -27.90 -17.74
CA PRO A 208 -7.10 -28.90 -18.74
C PRO A 208 -6.15 -28.28 -19.78
N ASN A 209 -5.07 -28.97 -20.10
CA ASN A 209 -4.18 -28.58 -21.19
C ASN A 209 -5.01 -28.57 -22.49
N PRO A 210 -5.02 -27.46 -23.26
CA PRO A 210 -5.59 -27.50 -24.60
C PRO A 210 -4.83 -28.57 -25.40
N GLN A 211 -5.53 -29.61 -25.84
CA GLN A 211 -4.99 -30.63 -26.76
C GLN A 211 -5.11 -30.15 -28.19
#